data_AF-A0A0G0NDE9-F1
#
_entry.id   AF-A0A0G0NDE9-F1
#
_cell.length_a   1.000
_cell.length_b   1.000
_cell.length_c   1.000
_cell.angle_alpha   90.00
_cell.angle_beta   90.00
_cell.angle_gamma   90.00
#
_symmetry.space_group_name_H-M   'P 1'
#
loop_
_entity.id
_entity.type
_entity.pdbx_description
1 polymer ?
#
loop_
_entity_poly.entity_id
_entity_poly.type
_entity_poly.pdbx_seq_one_letter_code
_entity_poly.pdbx_strand_id
1 'polypeptide(L)'
;MKLIGEIIKESRIKKKLSREKLEKLTKIKKEFIENLEENRWEALPEYPVVVGFVKSIASNLNLEQKNLTALLRRDYPPKVLKINPNPDVSEKFTWGPKLSFITGISLVFIIIVGYLIFQYLSFIKPPNLLIEIPEEGQGVGQEKLTVKGKTDPDAVVLVNNQPTIVGEDGTFETEIEIFEGTGEVVVVAKSRSGKETVVARKIKPELRQ
;
A
#
# COMPACT_ATOMS: atom_id res chain seq x y z
N MET A 1 41.92 33.71 -45.10
CA MET A 1 40.58 33.29 -45.59
C MET A 1 39.54 33.93 -44.70
N LYS A 2 38.41 34.39 -45.25
CA LYS A 2 37.34 35.01 -44.43
C LYS A 2 36.58 33.95 -43.63
N LEU A 3 36.16 34.32 -42.43
CA LEU A 3 35.27 33.49 -41.60
C LEU A 3 33.82 33.65 -42.05
N ILE A 4 32.98 32.67 -41.73
CA ILE A 4 31.55 32.70 -42.05
C ILE A 4 30.85 33.94 -41.47
N GLY A 5 31.16 34.32 -40.23
CA GLY A 5 30.56 35.49 -39.58
C GLY A 5 30.84 36.79 -40.33
N GLU A 6 32.06 36.94 -40.84
CA GLU A 6 32.48 38.10 -41.63
C GLU A 6 31.75 38.15 -42.98
N ILE A 7 31.59 37.00 -43.64
CA ILE A 7 30.89 36.90 -44.92
C ILE A 7 29.42 37.29 -44.76
N ILE A 8 28.77 36.83 -43.69
CA ILE A 8 27.37 37.17 -43.37
C ILE A 8 27.26 38.68 -43.09
N LYS A 9 28.16 39.23 -42.26
CA LYS A 9 28.19 40.66 -41.92
C LYS A 9 28.38 41.55 -43.15
N GLU A 10 29.35 41.23 -44.00
CA GLU A 10 29.60 41.95 -45.25
C GLU A 10 28.39 41.90 -46.18
N SER A 11 27.78 40.72 -46.33
CA SER A 11 26.62 40.54 -47.22
C SER A 11 25.39 41.29 -46.71
N ARG A 12 25.19 41.32 -45.40
CA ARG A 12 24.15 42.10 -44.74
C ARG A 12 24.35 43.60 -44.97
N ILE A 13 25.56 44.11 -44.77
CA ILE A 13 25.90 45.53 -44.96
C ILE A 13 25.75 45.93 -46.44
N LYS A 14 26.21 45.09 -47.39
CA LYS A 14 26.03 45.31 -48.83
C LYS A 14 24.55 45.46 -49.22
N LYS A 15 23.67 44.70 -48.58
CA LYS A 15 22.20 44.81 -48.77
C LYS A 15 21.55 45.91 -47.92
N LYS A 16 22.31 46.73 -47.20
CA LYS A 16 21.83 47.79 -46.30
C LYS A 16 20.79 47.29 -45.29
N LEU A 17 20.99 46.08 -44.76
CA LEU A 17 20.11 45.47 -43.77
C LEU A 17 20.67 45.70 -42.36
N SER A 18 19.84 46.19 -41.44
CA SER A 18 20.16 46.15 -40.01
C SER A 18 19.97 44.73 -39.46
N ARG A 19 20.51 44.44 -38.28
CA ARG A 19 20.33 43.13 -37.63
C ARG A 19 18.85 42.90 -37.29
N GLU A 20 18.12 43.93 -36.88
CA GLU A 20 16.68 43.91 -36.59
C GLU A 20 15.86 43.65 -37.86
N LYS A 21 16.27 44.22 -38.99
CA LYS A 21 15.59 43.96 -40.28
C LYS A 21 15.80 42.51 -40.72
N LEU A 22 17.01 41.98 -40.53
CA LEU A 22 17.31 40.58 -40.85
C LEU A 22 16.59 39.60 -39.91
N GLU A 23 16.44 39.96 -38.62
CA GLU A 23 15.62 39.23 -37.66
C GLU A 23 14.16 39.15 -38.10
N LYS A 24 13.56 40.26 -38.55
CA LYS A 24 12.18 40.25 -39.06
C LYS A 24 11.99 39.34 -40.28
N LEU A 25 12.98 39.28 -41.16
CA LEU A 25 12.97 38.48 -42.39
C LEU A 25 13.19 36.98 -42.11
N THR A 26 14.13 36.66 -41.24
CA THR A 26 14.56 35.27 -40.98
C THR A 26 13.87 34.63 -39.78
N LYS A 27 13.20 35.44 -38.94
CA LYS A 27 12.66 35.08 -37.62
C LYS A 27 13.70 34.59 -36.61
N ILE A 28 14.98 34.86 -36.87
CA ILE A 28 16.10 34.55 -35.97
C ILE A 28 16.36 35.77 -35.09
N LYS A 29 16.39 35.59 -33.77
CA LYS A 29 16.64 36.71 -32.84
C LYS A 29 17.92 37.46 -33.19
N LYS A 30 17.91 38.79 -33.09
CA LYS A 30 19.08 39.65 -33.41
C LYS A 30 20.36 39.20 -32.70
N GLU A 31 20.23 38.71 -31.46
CA GLU A 31 21.33 38.23 -30.62
C GLU A 31 22.05 37.05 -31.28
N PHE A 32 21.32 36.11 -31.87
CA PHE A 32 21.92 34.97 -32.58
C PHE A 32 22.58 35.40 -33.89
N ILE A 33 22.02 36.38 -34.59
CA ILE A 33 22.62 36.95 -35.81
C ILE A 33 23.94 37.63 -35.45
N GLU A 34 23.96 38.42 -34.38
CA GLU A 34 25.16 39.07 -33.85
C GLU A 34 26.22 38.06 -33.43
N ASN A 35 25.85 37.05 -32.63
CA ASN A 35 26.76 36.00 -32.20
C ASN A 35 27.33 35.21 -33.38
N LEU A 36 26.55 35.00 -34.45
CA LEU A 36 27.02 34.35 -35.67
C LEU A 36 27.98 35.24 -36.47
N GLU A 37 27.72 36.54 -36.57
CA GLU A 37 28.61 37.52 -37.23
C GLU A 37 29.96 37.67 -36.51
N GLU A 38 29.95 37.49 -35.19
CA GLU A 38 31.12 37.65 -34.33
C GLU A 38 31.78 36.31 -33.96
N ASN A 39 31.31 35.20 -34.53
CA ASN A 39 31.80 33.84 -34.29
C ASN A 39 31.78 33.43 -32.81
N ARG A 40 30.81 33.94 -32.02
CA ARG A 40 30.60 33.57 -30.61
C ARG A 40 29.82 32.26 -30.51
N TRP A 41 30.49 31.14 -30.82
CA TRP A 41 29.88 29.80 -30.90
C TRP A 41 29.26 29.31 -29.59
N GLU A 42 29.73 29.78 -28.45
CA GLU A 42 29.21 29.42 -27.13
C GLU A 42 27.82 30.00 -26.86
N ALA A 43 27.52 31.18 -27.42
CA ALA A 43 26.24 31.87 -27.29
C ALA A 43 25.24 31.51 -28.40
N LEU A 44 25.53 30.46 -29.17
CA LEU A 44 24.66 29.91 -30.21
C LEU A 44 24.04 28.58 -29.74
N PRO A 45 22.83 28.23 -30.22
CA PRO A 45 22.18 26.96 -29.92
C PRO A 45 22.94 25.77 -30.53
N GLU A 46 22.38 24.57 -30.38
CA GLU A 46 22.98 23.34 -30.92
C GLU A 46 23.23 23.40 -32.42
N TYR A 47 24.30 22.74 -32.86
CA TYR A 47 24.80 22.81 -34.24
C TYR A 47 23.71 22.61 -35.33
N PRO A 48 22.77 21.65 -35.22
CA PRO A 48 21.68 21.50 -36.19
C PRO A 48 20.79 22.75 -36.33
N VAL A 49 20.57 23.48 -35.24
CA VAL A 49 19.80 24.74 -35.22
C VAL A 49 20.58 25.84 -35.93
N VAL A 50 21.88 25.95 -35.66
CA VAL A 50 22.77 26.92 -36.33
C VAL A 50 22.84 26.66 -37.84
N VAL A 51 22.86 25.41 -38.28
CA VAL A 51 22.76 25.05 -39.71
C VAL A 51 21.46 25.59 -40.31
N GLY A 52 20.35 25.50 -39.59
CA GLY A 52 19.07 26.10 -39.98
C GLY A 52 19.14 27.62 -40.11
N PHE A 53 19.78 28.29 -39.15
CA PHE A 53 19.99 29.74 -39.17
C PHE A 53 20.79 30.17 -40.40
N VAL A 54 21.91 29.51 -40.67
CA VAL A 54 22.77 29.81 -41.81
C VAL A 54 22.05 29.61 -43.15
N LYS A 55 21.23 28.57 -43.29
CA LYS A 55 20.40 28.36 -44.50
C LYS A 55 19.37 29.48 -44.70
N SER A 56 18.67 29.88 -43.63
CA SER A 56 17.69 30.97 -43.68
C SER A 56 18.34 32.31 -44.02
N ILE A 57 19.49 32.60 -43.42
CA ILE A 57 20.28 33.80 -43.70
C ILE A 57 20.79 33.79 -45.14
N ALA A 58 21.34 32.68 -45.62
CA ALA A 58 21.81 32.54 -47.00
C ALA A 58 20.69 32.85 -48.02
N SER A 59 19.50 32.29 -47.80
CA SER A 59 18.32 32.55 -48.64
C SER A 59 17.96 34.04 -48.71
N ASN A 60 17.90 34.72 -47.56
CA ASN A 60 17.56 36.15 -47.50
C ASN A 60 18.69 37.06 -48.01
N LEU A 61 19.95 36.63 -47.92
CA LEU A 61 21.12 37.36 -48.41
C LEU A 61 21.51 37.01 -49.85
N ASN A 62 20.74 36.17 -50.56
CA ASN A 62 21.04 35.65 -51.91
C ASN A 62 22.45 35.03 -51.99
N LEU A 63 22.86 34.34 -50.93
CA LEU A 63 24.09 33.56 -50.89
C LEU A 63 23.76 32.11 -51.20
N GLU A 64 24.72 31.42 -51.81
CA GLU A 64 24.57 30.00 -52.10
C GLU A 64 24.64 29.19 -50.79
N GLN A 65 23.57 28.44 -50.50
CA GLN A 65 23.38 27.78 -49.20
C GLN A 65 24.45 26.70 -48.95
N LYS A 66 24.84 25.94 -49.97
CA LYS A 66 25.81 24.84 -49.85
C LYS A 66 27.19 25.37 -49.48
N ASN A 67 27.63 26.46 -50.09
CA ASN A 67 28.88 27.14 -49.81
C ASN A 67 28.89 27.71 -48.39
N LEU A 68 27.83 28.41 -47.98
CA LEU A 68 27.79 29.02 -46.65
C LEU A 68 27.71 27.96 -45.54
N THR A 69 26.97 26.87 -45.75
CA THR A 69 26.94 25.75 -44.79
C THR A 69 28.24 24.94 -44.78
N ALA A 70 28.97 24.87 -45.88
CA ALA A 70 30.31 24.28 -45.90
C ALA A 70 31.31 25.13 -45.09
N LEU A 71 31.23 26.47 -45.19
CA LEU A 71 32.01 27.38 -44.36
C LEU A 71 31.65 27.24 -42.87
N LEU A 72 30.37 27.06 -42.55
CA LEU A 72 29.94 26.79 -41.18
C LEU A 72 30.59 25.52 -40.64
N ARG A 73 30.61 24.42 -41.40
CA ARG A 73 31.27 23.16 -41.01
C ARG A 73 32.75 23.33 -40.73
N ARG A 74 33.42 24.22 -41.46
CA ARG A 74 34.85 24.53 -41.29
C ARG A 74 35.10 25.35 -40.03
N ASP A 75 34.27 26.36 -39.79
CA ASP A 75 34.52 27.37 -38.74
C ASP A 75 33.90 27.01 -37.38
N TYR A 76 32.90 26.13 -37.35
CA TYR A 76 32.20 25.72 -36.13
C TYR A 76 33.03 24.69 -35.34
N PRO A 77 33.38 24.96 -34.06
CA PRO A 77 34.17 24.02 -33.26
C PRO A 77 33.35 22.75 -32.95
N PRO A 78 33.97 21.57 -32.92
CA PRO A 78 33.27 20.34 -32.57
C PRO A 78 32.75 20.42 -31.12
N LYS A 79 31.43 20.51 -30.94
CA LYS A 79 30.78 20.35 -29.62
C LYS A 79 30.39 18.88 -29.45
N VAL A 80 30.79 18.27 -28.33
CA VAL A 80 30.27 16.96 -27.93
C VAL A 80 28.86 17.14 -27.38
N LEU A 81 27.85 16.61 -28.10
CA LEU A 81 26.49 16.58 -27.59
C LEU A 81 26.45 15.58 -26.44
N LYS A 82 26.08 16.05 -25.24
CA LYS A 82 25.74 15.15 -24.13
C LYS A 82 24.41 14.50 -24.45
N ILE A 83 24.44 13.39 -25.18
CA ILE A 83 23.28 12.52 -25.35
C ILE A 83 23.02 11.95 -23.95
N ASN A 84 21.93 12.36 -23.29
CA ASN A 84 21.51 11.72 -22.06
C ASN A 84 21.02 10.31 -22.43
N PRO A 85 21.79 9.24 -22.14
CA PRO A 85 21.50 7.90 -22.66
C PRO A 85 20.26 7.30 -21.99
N ASN A 86 19.87 7.81 -20.82
CA ASN A 86 18.67 7.40 -20.13
C ASN A 86 17.59 8.48 -20.29
N PRO A 87 16.44 8.15 -20.92
CA PRO A 87 15.29 9.02 -20.78
C PRO A 87 14.96 9.13 -19.29
N ASP A 88 14.69 10.34 -18.81
CA ASP A 88 14.23 10.62 -17.45
C ASP A 88 12.77 10.14 -17.32
N VAL A 89 12.58 8.83 -17.43
CA VAL A 89 11.30 8.17 -17.24
C VAL A 89 11.33 7.72 -15.79
N SER A 90 10.74 8.53 -14.91
CA SER A 90 10.40 8.07 -13.57
C SER A 90 9.66 6.74 -13.71
N GLU A 91 10.20 5.64 -13.19
CA GLU A 91 9.51 4.36 -13.17
C GLU A 91 8.26 4.49 -12.30
N LYS A 92 7.13 4.83 -12.93
CA LYS A 92 5.84 4.85 -12.26
C LYS A 92 5.37 3.42 -12.14
N PHE A 93 5.11 2.98 -10.92
CA PHE A 93 4.47 1.70 -10.66
C PHE A 93 3.16 1.62 -11.46
N THR A 94 3.01 0.53 -12.23
CA THR A 94 1.79 0.26 -12.99
C THR A 94 1.17 -1.04 -12.52
N TRP A 95 -0.12 -0.98 -12.20
CA TRP A 95 -0.87 -2.15 -11.76
C TRP A 95 -1.24 -3.00 -12.97
N GLY A 96 -0.49 -4.08 -13.21
CA GLY A 96 -0.71 -4.99 -14.34
C GLY A 96 -1.66 -6.16 -14.05
N PRO A 97 -2.15 -6.87 -15.09
CA PRO A 97 -3.07 -8.01 -14.93
C PRO A 97 -2.52 -9.14 -14.05
N LYS A 98 -1.20 -9.41 -14.14
CA LYS A 98 -0.52 -10.40 -13.29
C LYS A 98 -0.59 -10.04 -11.81
N LEU A 99 -0.45 -8.75 -11.49
CA LEU A 99 -0.51 -8.28 -10.12
C LEU A 99 -1.95 -8.36 -9.59
N SER A 100 -2.96 -7.94 -10.36
CA SER A 100 -4.38 -8.12 -9.99
C SER A 100 -4.71 -9.57 -9.66
N PHE A 101 -4.19 -10.51 -10.46
CA PHE A 101 -4.41 -11.94 -10.25
C PHE A 101 -3.79 -12.43 -8.94
N ILE A 102 -2.52 -12.08 -8.68
CA ILE A 102 -1.84 -12.44 -7.43
C ILE A 102 -2.53 -11.82 -6.22
N THR A 103 -2.90 -10.54 -6.30
CA THR A 103 -3.62 -9.84 -5.22
C THR A 103 -4.97 -10.51 -4.94
N GLY A 104 -5.71 -10.91 -5.98
CA GLY A 104 -6.97 -11.64 -5.83
C GLY A 104 -6.79 -12.99 -5.12
N ILE A 105 -5.82 -13.80 -5.56
CA ILE A 105 -5.52 -15.09 -4.91
C ILE A 105 -5.10 -14.88 -3.45
N SER A 106 -4.24 -13.89 -3.19
CA SER A 106 -3.79 -13.57 -1.84
C SER A 106 -4.95 -13.15 -0.95
N LEU A 107 -5.91 -12.38 -1.47
CA LEU A 107 -7.10 -11.96 -0.71
C LEU A 107 -7.96 -13.17 -0.33
N VAL A 108 -8.24 -14.06 -1.28
CA VAL A 108 -9.01 -15.29 -1.02
C VAL A 108 -8.29 -16.17 0.00
N PHE A 109 -6.97 -16.32 -0.14
CA PHE A 109 -6.16 -17.08 0.82
C PHE A 109 -6.23 -16.49 2.23
N ILE A 110 -6.12 -15.16 2.37
CA ILE A 110 -6.24 -14.46 3.65
C ILE A 110 -7.62 -14.69 4.28
N ILE A 111 -8.70 -14.65 3.48
CA ILE A 111 -10.06 -14.90 3.97
C ILE A 111 -10.18 -16.33 4.51
N ILE A 112 -9.68 -17.32 3.77
CA ILE A 112 -9.71 -18.73 4.18
C ILE A 112 -8.90 -18.92 5.48
N VAL A 113 -7.66 -18.42 5.53
CA VAL A 113 -6.80 -18.54 6.71
C VAL A 113 -7.43 -17.82 7.91
N GLY A 114 -7.97 -16.62 7.71
CA GLY A 114 -8.68 -15.86 8.75
C GLY A 114 -9.88 -16.63 9.31
N TYR A 115 -10.69 -17.23 8.43
CA TYR A 115 -11.81 -18.07 8.84
C TYR A 115 -11.36 -19.30 9.64
N LEU A 116 -10.31 -20.01 9.19
CA LEU A 116 -9.78 -21.18 9.89
C LEU A 116 -9.22 -20.83 11.27
N ILE A 117 -8.49 -19.71 11.39
CA ILE A 117 -7.99 -19.23 12.68
C ILE A 117 -9.16 -18.89 13.60
N PHE A 118 -10.16 -18.15 13.11
CA PHE A 118 -11.35 -17.82 13.88
C PHE A 118 -12.09 -19.08 14.36
N GLN A 119 -12.30 -20.04 13.46
CA GLN A 119 -12.96 -21.32 13.77
C GLN A 119 -12.18 -22.12 14.81
N TYR A 120 -10.86 -22.20 14.65
CA TYR A 120 -9.99 -22.89 15.60
C TYR A 120 -10.05 -22.24 16.98
N LEU A 121 -9.91 -20.91 17.04
CA LEU A 121 -10.03 -20.14 18.28
C LEU A 121 -11.39 -20.32 18.95
N SER A 122 -12.48 -20.41 18.18
CA SER A 122 -13.80 -20.67 18.74
C SER A 122 -13.92 -22.08 19.32
N PHE A 123 -13.28 -23.08 18.72
CA PHE A 123 -13.32 -24.47 19.16
C PHE A 123 -12.50 -24.74 20.44
N ILE A 124 -11.43 -23.99 20.66
CA ILE A 124 -10.56 -24.12 21.85
C ILE A 124 -10.94 -23.19 23.01
N LYS A 125 -12.05 -22.45 22.90
CA LYS A 125 -12.56 -21.67 24.03
C LYS A 125 -13.14 -22.62 25.09
N PRO A 126 -12.85 -22.37 26.37
CA PRO A 126 -13.53 -23.10 27.45
C PRO A 126 -15.02 -22.76 27.42
N PRO A 127 -15.89 -23.71 27.83
CA PRO A 127 -17.33 -23.48 27.79
C PRO A 127 -17.72 -22.40 28.79
N ASN A 128 -18.69 -21.56 28.43
CA ASN A 128 -19.25 -20.65 29.42
C ASN A 128 -19.94 -21.46 30.52
N LEU A 129 -19.82 -21.04 31.78
CA LEU A 129 -20.51 -21.68 32.90
C LEU A 129 -21.06 -20.61 33.84
N LEU A 130 -22.38 -20.55 33.95
CA LEU A 130 -23.11 -19.69 34.87
C LEU A 130 -23.89 -20.58 35.83
N ILE A 131 -23.70 -20.39 37.13
CA ILE A 131 -24.47 -21.07 38.17
C ILE A 131 -25.54 -20.11 38.69
N GLU A 132 -26.81 -20.50 38.56
CA GLU A 132 -27.97 -19.77 39.05
C GLU A 132 -28.33 -20.21 40.47
N ILE A 133 -28.30 -21.52 40.72
CA ILE A 133 -28.58 -22.12 42.04
C ILE A 133 -27.51 -23.19 42.30
N PRO A 134 -26.87 -23.22 43.48
CA PRO A 134 -27.06 -22.32 44.61
C PRO A 134 -26.42 -20.94 44.39
N GLU A 135 -26.99 -19.91 45.04
CA GLU A 135 -26.33 -18.62 45.19
C GLU A 135 -25.10 -18.74 46.11
N GLU A 136 -24.15 -17.81 45.98
CA GLU A 136 -22.95 -17.81 46.81
C GLU A 136 -23.29 -17.66 48.30
N GLY A 137 -22.98 -18.68 49.10
CA GLY A 137 -23.24 -18.71 50.54
C GLY A 137 -24.68 -19.06 50.91
N GLN A 138 -25.47 -19.60 49.99
CA GLN A 138 -26.85 -20.02 50.26
C GLN A 138 -26.93 -21.04 51.41
N GLY A 139 -27.85 -20.80 52.35
CA GLY A 139 -28.21 -21.73 53.42
C GLY A 139 -29.09 -22.86 52.89
N VAL A 140 -28.75 -24.11 53.19
CA VAL A 140 -29.48 -25.28 52.70
C VAL A 140 -29.84 -26.19 53.88
N GLY A 141 -31.14 -26.27 54.20
CA GLY A 141 -31.65 -27.05 55.32
C GLY A 141 -32.28 -28.40 54.95
N GLN A 142 -32.08 -28.86 53.71
CA GLN A 142 -32.60 -30.14 53.19
C GLN A 142 -31.44 -31.00 52.69
N GLU A 143 -31.52 -32.32 52.82
CA GLU A 143 -30.47 -33.26 52.38
C GLU A 143 -30.28 -33.26 50.85
N LYS A 144 -31.23 -32.73 50.09
CA LYS A 144 -31.16 -32.61 48.64
C LYS A 144 -31.08 -31.13 48.24
N LEU A 145 -30.10 -30.80 47.42
CA LEU A 145 -29.90 -29.47 46.85
C LEU A 145 -30.02 -29.55 45.33
N THR A 146 -30.94 -28.75 44.78
CA THR A 146 -31.03 -28.56 43.34
C THR A 146 -29.93 -27.60 42.88
N VAL A 147 -29.13 -28.02 41.90
CA VAL A 147 -28.12 -27.21 41.23
C VAL A 147 -28.63 -26.90 39.83
N LYS A 148 -28.75 -25.61 39.52
CA LYS A 148 -29.21 -25.10 38.22
C LYS A 148 -28.21 -24.12 37.65
N GLY A 149 -28.03 -24.17 36.35
CA GLY A 149 -27.17 -23.23 35.67
C GLY A 149 -27.30 -23.31 34.16
N LYS A 150 -26.45 -22.54 33.51
CA LYS A 150 -26.36 -22.44 32.06
C LYS A 150 -24.93 -22.60 31.59
N THR A 151 -24.75 -23.40 30.54
CA THR A 151 -23.47 -23.66 29.88
C THR A 151 -23.66 -23.63 28.36
N ASP A 152 -22.59 -23.83 27.60
CA ASP A 152 -22.69 -24.11 26.17
C ASP A 152 -23.38 -25.49 25.94
N PRO A 153 -24.30 -25.63 24.97
CA PRO A 153 -25.10 -26.87 24.77
C PRO A 153 -24.28 -28.14 24.52
N ASP A 154 -23.10 -28.01 23.91
CA ASP A 154 -22.22 -29.14 23.60
C ASP A 154 -21.26 -29.51 24.75
N ALA A 155 -21.40 -28.87 25.92
CA ALA A 155 -20.55 -29.12 27.08
C ALA A 155 -21.07 -30.28 27.94
N VAL A 156 -20.13 -31.04 28.49
CA VAL A 156 -20.41 -32.04 29.54
C VAL A 156 -20.28 -31.35 30.89
N VAL A 157 -21.35 -31.36 31.70
CA VAL A 157 -21.35 -30.77 33.04
C VAL A 157 -21.21 -31.87 34.10
N LEU A 158 -20.34 -31.62 35.07
CA LEU A 158 -20.13 -32.46 36.25
C LEU A 158 -20.41 -31.61 37.49
N VAL A 159 -21.38 -32.02 38.31
CA VAL A 159 -21.68 -31.39 39.61
C VAL A 159 -21.22 -32.34 40.70
N ASN A 160 -20.26 -31.91 41.54
CA ASN A 160 -19.62 -32.77 42.55
C ASN A 160 -19.20 -34.15 41.99
N ASN A 161 -18.58 -34.13 40.80
CA ASN A 161 -18.11 -35.32 40.09
C ASN A 161 -19.22 -36.25 39.54
N GLN A 162 -20.49 -35.82 39.58
CA GLN A 162 -21.62 -36.52 38.98
C GLN A 162 -22.01 -35.88 37.64
N PRO A 163 -22.15 -36.64 36.54
CA PRO A 163 -22.52 -36.08 35.24
C PRO A 163 -23.99 -35.64 35.21
N THR A 164 -24.23 -34.47 34.61
CA THR A 164 -25.55 -33.88 34.43
C THR A 164 -25.87 -33.72 32.94
N ILE A 165 -27.14 -33.91 32.57
CA ILE A 165 -27.61 -33.70 31.19
C ILE A 165 -27.81 -32.19 30.98
N VAL A 166 -27.27 -31.69 29.87
CA VAL A 166 -27.46 -30.31 29.41
C VAL A 166 -28.54 -30.33 28.32
N GLY A 167 -29.51 -29.44 28.42
CA GLY A 167 -30.55 -29.24 27.42
C GLY A 167 -30.03 -28.52 26.16
N GLU A 168 -30.81 -28.55 25.08
CA GLU A 168 -30.44 -27.88 23.82
C GLU A 168 -30.26 -26.36 23.97
N ASP A 169 -30.90 -25.76 24.97
CA ASP A 169 -30.79 -24.34 25.30
C ASP A 169 -29.60 -24.01 26.22
N GLY A 170 -28.78 -25.03 26.57
CA GLY A 170 -27.63 -24.92 27.45
C GLY A 170 -27.97 -24.95 28.94
N THR A 171 -29.23 -25.13 29.31
CA THR A 171 -29.64 -25.23 30.72
C THR A 171 -29.33 -26.62 31.27
N PHE A 172 -28.94 -26.69 32.54
CA PHE A 172 -28.80 -27.96 33.24
C PHE A 172 -29.41 -27.86 34.63
N GLU A 173 -29.96 -28.98 35.08
CA GLU A 173 -30.58 -29.12 36.38
C GLU A 173 -30.28 -30.51 36.94
N THR A 174 -29.81 -30.57 38.17
CA THR A 174 -29.57 -31.82 38.88
C THR A 174 -29.83 -31.64 40.37
N GLU A 175 -30.19 -32.73 41.05
CA GLU A 175 -30.26 -32.76 42.51
C GLU A 175 -29.05 -33.52 43.04
N ILE A 176 -28.31 -32.90 43.95
CA ILE A 176 -27.22 -33.54 44.67
C ILE A 176 -27.59 -33.73 46.13
N GLU A 177 -27.07 -34.79 46.75
CA GLU A 177 -27.17 -35.00 48.18
C GLU A 177 -26.09 -34.18 48.90
N ILE A 178 -26.49 -33.45 49.93
CA ILE A 178 -25.62 -32.66 50.78
C ILE A 178 -25.62 -33.20 52.21
N PHE A 179 -24.47 -33.12 52.87
CA PHE A 179 -24.29 -33.50 54.27
C PHE A 179 -23.74 -32.29 55.04
N GLU A 180 -23.73 -32.35 56.38
CA GLU A 180 -23.20 -31.28 57.24
C GLU A 180 -21.75 -30.86 56.90
N GLY A 181 -20.97 -31.74 56.28
CA GLY A 181 -19.60 -31.45 55.81
C GLY A 181 -19.51 -30.84 54.40
N THR A 182 -20.61 -30.76 53.64
CA THR A 182 -20.61 -30.24 52.26
C THR A 182 -20.63 -28.71 52.29
N GLY A 183 -19.45 -28.10 52.40
CA GLY A 183 -19.29 -26.63 52.43
C GLY A 183 -19.24 -25.96 51.04
N GLU A 184 -19.10 -26.74 49.97
CA GLU A 184 -19.05 -26.22 48.61
C GLU A 184 -19.65 -27.20 47.59
N VAL A 185 -20.14 -26.63 46.50
CA VAL A 185 -20.61 -27.32 45.30
C VAL A 185 -19.66 -26.97 44.17
N VAL A 186 -18.96 -27.97 43.64
CA VAL A 186 -18.03 -27.78 42.52
C VAL A 186 -18.73 -28.19 41.23
N VAL A 187 -18.83 -27.25 40.30
CA VAL A 187 -19.40 -27.48 38.97
C VAL A 187 -18.30 -27.34 37.92
N VAL A 188 -18.10 -28.37 37.11
CA VAL A 188 -17.12 -28.41 36.03
C VAL A 188 -17.86 -28.56 34.71
N ALA A 189 -17.69 -27.60 33.82
CA ALA A 189 -18.15 -27.69 32.43
C ALA A 189 -16.97 -28.02 31.53
N LYS A 190 -17.07 -29.09 30.73
CA LYS A 190 -16.04 -29.56 29.81
C LYS A 190 -16.53 -29.55 28.38
N SER A 191 -15.86 -28.80 27.52
CA SER A 191 -16.11 -28.78 26.08
C SER A 191 -15.64 -30.07 25.39
N ARG A 192 -16.13 -30.31 24.17
CA ARG A 192 -15.68 -31.42 23.31
C ARG A 192 -14.17 -31.40 23.01
N SER A 193 -13.55 -30.22 23.03
CA SER A 193 -12.10 -30.06 22.82
C SER A 193 -11.28 -30.33 24.08
N GLY A 194 -11.93 -30.67 25.20
CA GLY A 194 -11.30 -30.97 26.48
C GLY A 194 -10.95 -29.75 27.32
N LYS A 195 -11.38 -28.55 26.92
CA LYS A 195 -11.25 -27.32 27.72
C LYS A 195 -12.32 -27.26 28.79
N GLU A 196 -11.94 -26.83 29.97
CA GLU A 196 -12.76 -26.90 31.18
C GLU A 196 -12.93 -25.52 31.81
N THR A 197 -14.12 -25.28 32.35
CA THR A 197 -14.44 -24.15 33.25
C THR A 197 -14.89 -24.74 34.57
N VAL A 198 -14.25 -24.33 35.67
CA VAL A 198 -14.56 -24.80 37.01
C VAL A 198 -15.10 -23.65 37.84
N VAL A 199 -16.26 -23.83 38.45
CA VAL A 199 -16.88 -22.88 39.37
C VAL A 199 -17.21 -23.61 40.66
N ALA A 200 -16.70 -23.11 41.78
CA ALA A 200 -17.05 -23.59 43.11
C ALA A 200 -17.98 -22.57 43.79
N ARG A 201 -19.13 -23.02 44.28
CA ARG A 201 -20.07 -22.22 45.07
C ARG A 201 -20.05 -22.68 46.51
N LYS A 202 -19.76 -21.76 47.43
CA LYS A 202 -19.86 -22.07 48.87
C LYS A 202 -21.32 -22.17 49.27
N ILE A 203 -21.65 -23.14 50.10
CA ILE A 203 -22.98 -23.31 50.69
C ILE A 203 -22.85 -23.44 52.21
N LYS A 204 -23.93 -23.13 52.92
CA LYS A 204 -24.03 -23.34 54.36
C LYS A 204 -25.04 -24.45 54.63
N PRO A 205 -24.61 -25.69 54.87
CA PRO A 205 -25.52 -26.75 55.29
C PRO A 205 -26.08 -26.40 56.68
N GLU A 206 -27.41 -26.36 56.80
CA GLU A 206 -28.17 -26.15 58.03
C GLU A 206 -29.15 -27.33 58.20
N LEU A 207 -28.67 -28.58 58.09
CA LEU A 207 -29.54 -29.75 58.16
C LEU A 207 -30.01 -29.90 59.61
N ARG A 208 -31.32 -29.80 59.83
CA ARG A 208 -31.89 -30.10 61.15
C ARG A 208 -31.80 -31.61 61.38
N GLN A 209 -31.04 -31.99 62.42
CA GLN A 209 -31.04 -33.33 62.99
C GLN A 209 -32.43 -33.72 63.51
#